data_AF-A0A258K3X6-F1
#
_entry.id   AF-A0A258K3X6-F1
#
_cell.length_a   1.000
_cell.length_b   1.000
_cell.length_c   1.000
_cell.angle_alpha   90.00
_cell.angle_beta   90.00
_cell.angle_gamma   90.00
#
_symmetry.space_group_name_H-M   'P 1'
#
loop_
_entity.id
_entity.type
_entity.pdbx_description
1 polymer ?
#
loop_
_entity_poly.entity_id
_entity_poly.type
_entity_poly.pdbx_seq_one_letter_code
_entity_poly.pdbx_strand_id
1 'polypeptide(L)'
;MFHIERDASKVALVHLVARLKAGGFRLLDTQFVTSHLESLGAIEISRRQYHRQLEQALDVEGDFYFWPAALPVAGAVALQSVSQTS
;
A
#
# COMPACT_ATOMS: atom_id res chain seq x y z
N MET A 1 -2.21 -0.04 12.43
CA MET A 1 -0.77 -0.37 12.60
C MET A 1 -0.27 0.21 13.92
N PHE A 2 0.79 -0.35 14.52
CA PHE A 2 1.45 0.17 15.73
C PHE A 2 2.96 0.29 15.49
N HIS A 3 3.68 0.97 16.37
CA HIS A 3 5.14 1.00 16.38
C HIS A 3 5.67 1.14 17.81
N ILE A 4 6.87 0.61 18.06
CA ILE A 4 7.61 0.77 19.32
C ILE A 4 8.77 1.76 19.17
N GLU A 5 9.18 2.04 17.93
CA GLU A 5 10.26 2.95 17.57
C GLU A 5 9.74 3.99 16.58
N ARG A 6 10.32 5.19 16.62
CA ARG A 6 9.91 6.29 15.74
C ARG A 6 9.99 5.86 14.27
N ASP A 7 8.97 6.23 13.51
CA ASP A 7 8.84 5.99 12.07
C ASP A 7 8.73 4.53 11.60
N ALA A 8 8.81 3.54 12.49
CA ALA A 8 8.75 2.13 12.10
C ALA A 8 7.45 1.76 11.36
N SER A 9 6.29 2.32 11.77
CA SER A 9 5.02 2.08 11.06
C SER A 9 4.97 2.73 9.68
N LYS A 10 5.70 3.82 9.45
CA LYS A 10 5.79 4.47 8.13
C LYS A 10 6.66 3.63 7.18
N VAL A 11 7.79 3.13 7.67
CA VAL A 11 8.64 2.20 6.91
C VAL A 11 7.83 0.96 6.54
N ALA A 12 7.12 0.36 7.50
CA ALA A 12 6.25 -0.78 7.23
C ALA A 12 5.19 -0.47 6.16
N LEU A 13 4.56 0.72 6.20
CA LEU A 13 3.59 1.12 5.18
C LEU A 13 4.22 1.30 3.79
N VAL A 14 5.37 1.96 3.70
CA VAL A 14 6.10 2.12 2.42
C VAL A 14 6.44 0.76 1.81
N HIS A 15 6.93 -0.18 2.62
CA HIS A 15 7.24 -1.53 2.16
C HIS A 15 5.98 -2.33 1.78
N LEU A 16 4.88 -2.16 2.52
CA LEU A 16 3.59 -2.76 2.16
C LEU A 16 3.12 -2.26 0.80
N VAL A 17 3.06 -0.94 0.60
CA VAL A 17 2.60 -0.34 -0.67
C VAL A 17 3.50 -0.79 -1.83
N ALA A 18 4.82 -0.78 -1.64
CA ALA A 18 5.78 -1.25 -2.64
C ALA A 18 5.49 -2.70 -3.06
N ARG A 19 5.26 -3.59 -2.08
CA ARG A 19 4.95 -5.00 -2.30
C ARG A 19 3.60 -5.18 -3.01
N LEU A 20 2.58 -4.45 -2.60
CA LEU A 20 1.26 -4.49 -3.22
C LEU A 20 1.32 -4.03 -4.69
N LYS A 21 2.06 -2.95 -4.98
CA LYS A 21 2.28 -2.49 -6.36
C LYS A 21 3.01 -3.55 -7.20
N ALA A 22 4.12 -4.09 -6.69
CA ALA A 22 4.90 -5.10 -7.40
C ALA A 22 4.11 -6.40 -7.65
N GLY A 23 3.25 -6.77 -6.69
CA GLY A 23 2.36 -7.91 -6.77
C GLY A 23 1.07 -7.69 -7.58
N GLY A 24 0.88 -6.54 -8.21
CA GLY A 24 -0.29 -6.26 -9.06
C GLY A 24 -1.60 -5.92 -8.32
N PHE A 25 -1.55 -5.68 -7.01
CA PHE A 25 -2.74 -5.27 -6.24
C PHE A 25 -3.16 -3.84 -6.64
N ARG A 26 -4.48 -3.62 -6.74
CA ARG A 26 -5.04 -2.35 -7.22
C ARG A 26 -5.66 -1.46 -6.14
N LEU A 27 -5.93 -2.01 -4.95
CA LEU A 27 -6.62 -1.30 -3.87
C LEU A 27 -6.00 -1.64 -2.51
N LEU A 28 -5.67 -0.60 -1.73
CA LEU A 28 -5.32 -0.70 -0.31
C LEU A 28 -6.36 0.08 0.48
N ASP A 29 -7.18 -0.63 1.24
CA ASP A 29 -8.29 -0.06 2.01
C ASP A 29 -7.89 0.13 3.48
N THR A 30 -8.10 1.34 4.00
CA THR A 30 -7.85 1.70 5.40
C THR A 30 -9.13 1.79 6.24
N GLN A 31 -10.28 1.43 5.67
CA GLN A 31 -11.65 1.48 6.22
C GLN A 31 -12.13 2.89 6.60
N PHE A 32 -11.40 3.59 7.47
CA PHE A 32 -11.66 4.96 7.88
C PHE A 32 -10.41 5.82 7.64
N VAL A 33 -10.62 7.00 7.07
CA VAL A 33 -9.55 7.98 6.89
C VAL A 33 -9.36 8.75 8.20
N THR A 34 -8.10 8.99 8.56
CA THR A 34 -7.71 9.83 9.71
C THR A 34 -6.66 10.82 9.24
N SER A 35 -6.48 11.95 9.92
CA SER A 35 -5.47 12.94 9.53
C SER A 35 -4.04 12.37 9.46
N HIS A 36 -3.74 11.35 10.27
CA HIS A 36 -2.49 10.63 10.16
C HIS A 36 -2.37 9.87 8.82
N LEU A 37 -3.42 9.16 8.41
CA LEU A 37 -3.44 8.43 7.13
C LEU A 37 -3.43 9.39 5.93
N GLU A 38 -4.11 10.53 6.02
CA GLU A 38 -4.08 11.56 4.96
C GLU A 38 -2.66 12.09 4.75
N SER A 39 -1.91 12.35 5.84
CA SER A 39 -0.50 12.75 5.74
C SER A 39 0.39 11.70 5.08
N LEU A 40 -0.07 10.45 5.01
CA LEU A 40 0.61 9.32 4.38
C LEU A 40 0.07 9.02 2.96
N GLY A 41 -0.85 9.85 2.45
CA GLY A 41 -1.40 9.75 1.10
C GLY A 41 -2.72 9.00 0.98
N ALA A 42 -3.37 8.62 2.09
CA ALA A 42 -4.72 8.09 2.03
C ALA A 42 -5.70 9.19 1.57
N ILE A 43 -6.65 8.81 0.72
CA ILE A 43 -7.69 9.70 0.22
C ILE A 43 -9.06 9.15 0.60
N GLU A 44 -9.97 10.02 1.03
CA GLU A 44 -11.37 9.65 1.18
C GLU A 44 -12.05 9.65 -0.19
N ILE A 45 -12.84 8.60 -0.46
CA ILE A 45 -13.63 8.46 -1.68
C ILE A 45 -15.07 8.12 -1.32
N SER A 46 -16.01 8.47 -2.19
CA SER A 46 -17.40 8.07 -1.98
C SER A 46 -17.54 6.55 -2.00
N ARG A 47 -18.51 6.02 -1.25
CA ARG A 47 -18.85 4.59 -1.24
C ARG A 47 -19.04 4.02 -2.65
N ARG A 48 -19.66 4.78 -3.56
CA ARG A 48 -19.86 4.38 -4.96
C ARG A 48 -18.52 4.25 -5.72
N GLN A 49 -17.59 5.18 -5.50
CA GLN A 49 -16.25 5.09 -6.09
C GLN A 49 -15.49 3.88 -5.54
N TYR A 50 -15.57 3.65 -4.23
CA TYR A 50 -14.96 2.50 -3.58
C TYR A 50 -15.44 1.18 -4.20
N HIS A 51 -16.76 0.96 -4.29
CA HIS A 51 -17.29 -0.28 -4.87
C HIS A 51 -16.80 -0.53 -6.31
N ARG A 52 -16.74 0.51 -7.16
CA ARG A 52 -16.20 0.38 -8.52
C ARG A 52 -14.72 -0.01 -8.52
N GLN A 53 -13.91 0.60 -7.65
CA GLN A 53 -12.49 0.24 -7.54
C GLN A 53 -12.30 -1.16 -6.96
N LEU A 54 -13.15 -1.57 -6.02
CA LEU A 54 -13.13 -2.89 -5.42
C LEU A 54 -13.48 -3.97 -6.45
N GLU A 55 -14.54 -3.78 -7.23
CA GLU A 55 -14.90 -4.69 -8.33
C GLU A 55 -13.72 -4.89 -9.29
N GLN A 56 -13.09 -3.79 -9.72
CA GLN A 56 -11.88 -3.85 -10.55
C GLN A 56 -10.71 -4.55 -9.83
N ALA A 57 -10.52 -4.32 -8.54
CA ALA A 57 -9.44 -4.96 -7.79
C ALA A 57 -9.63 -6.48 -7.67
N LEU A 58 -10.88 -6.94 -7.54
CA LEU A 58 -11.23 -8.36 -7.44
C LEU A 58 -11.02 -9.13 -8.75
N ASP A 59 -11.03 -8.45 -9.90
CA ASP A 59 -10.76 -9.05 -11.21
C ASP A 59 -9.25 -9.35 -11.46
N VAL A 60 -8.37 -8.98 -10.52
CA VAL A 60 -6.92 -9.21 -10.64
C VAL A 60 -6.45 -10.16 -9.55
N GLU A 61 -5.68 -11.15 -9.96
CA GLU A 61 -4.95 -11.99 -9.01
C GLU A 61 -3.65 -11.28 -8.60
N GLY A 62 -3.57 -10.91 -7.33
CA GLY A 62 -2.38 -10.29 -6.76
C GLY A 62 -1.40 -11.33 -6.22
N ASP A 63 -0.12 -11.22 -6.56
CA ASP A 63 0.96 -12.03 -5.99
C ASP A 63 1.68 -11.26 -4.86
N PHE A 64 1.24 -11.50 -3.62
CA PHE A 64 1.86 -10.87 -2.46
C PHE A 64 3.34 -11.28 -2.29
N TYR A 65 3.72 -12.44 -2.81
CA TYR A 65 5.06 -13.01 -2.69
C TYR A 65 5.92 -12.83 -3.95
N PHE A 66 5.51 -11.94 -4.87
CA PHE A 66 6.32 -11.52 -6.02
C PHE A 66 7.75 -11.18 -5.59
N TRP A 67 7.88 -10.45 -4.47
CA TRP A 67 9.13 -10.42 -3.71
C TRP A 67 9.15 -11.56 -2.69
N PRO A 68 10.15 -12.45 -2.70
CA PRO A 68 10.20 -13.56 -1.76
C PRO A 68 10.16 -13.09 -0.30
N ALA A 69 9.36 -13.76 0.55
CA ALA A 69 9.25 -13.41 1.97
C ALA A 69 10.58 -13.55 2.74
N ALA A 70 11.45 -14.46 2.28
CA ALA A 70 12.74 -14.72 2.89
C ALA A 70 13.81 -13.67 2.57
N LEU A 71 13.56 -12.78 1.60
CA LEU A 71 14.55 -11.80 1.15
C LEU A 71 14.14 -10.39 1.58
N PRO A 72 15.02 -9.65 2.29
CA PRO A 72 14.76 -8.26 2.60
C PRO A 72 14.79 -7.42 1.32
N VAL A 73 13.80 -6.54 1.18
CA VAL A 73 13.79 -5.50 0.15
C VAL A 73 14.45 -4.27 0.75
N ALA A 74 15.45 -3.71 0.07
CA ALA A 74 16.08 -2.48 0.53
C ALA A 74 15.08 -1.31 0.51
N GLY A 75 15.14 -0.43 1.51
CA GLY A 75 14.22 0.72 1.60
C GLY A 75 14.26 1.64 0.37
N ALA A 76 15.44 1.80 -0.25
CA ALA A 76 15.57 2.57 -1.50
C ALA A 76 14.76 1.96 -2.66
N VAL A 77 14.74 0.63 -2.79
CA VAL A 77 13.96 -0.09 -3.81
C VAL A 77 12.46 0.09 -3.55
N ALA A 78 12.04 -0.05 -2.29
CA ALA A 78 10.66 0.17 -1.91
C ALA A 78 10.21 1.61 -2.22
N LEU A 79 11.00 2.62 -1.83
CA LEU A 79 10.70 4.02 -2.10
C LEU A 79 10.60 4.33 -3.60
N GLN A 80 11.51 3.79 -4.41
CA GLN A 80 11.49 4.00 -5.86
C GLN A 80 10.22 3.45 -6.52
N SER A 81 9.76 2.28 -6.08
CA SER A 81 8.50 1.70 -6.58
C SER A 81 7.25 2.52 -6.21
N VAL A 82 7.32 3.28 -5.10
CA VAL A 82 6.21 4.11 -4.63
C VAL A 82 6.21 5.48 -5.34
N SER A 83 7.38 6.07 -5.61
CA SER A 83 7.53 7.43 -6.16
C SER A 83 7.45 7.52 -7.69
N GLN A 84 7.73 6.46 -8.44
CA GLN A 84 7.74 6.48 -9.91
C GLN A 84 6.36 6.34 -10.58
N THR A 85 5.27 6.71 -9.91
CA THR A 85 3.93 6.69 -10.52
C THR A 85 3.54 8.11 -10.92
N SER A 86 3.70 8.43 -12.22
CA SER A 86 3.02 9.55 -12.90
C SER A 86 1.84 9.02 -13.69
#